data_AF-F7BW04-F1
#
_entry.id   AF-F7BW04-F1
#
_cell.length_a   1.000
_cell.length_b   1.000
_cell.length_c   1.000
_cell.angle_alpha   90.00
_cell.angle_beta   90.00
_cell.angle_gamma   90.00
#
_symmetry.space_group_name_H-M   'P 1'
#
loop_
_entity.id
_entity.type
_entity.pdbx_description
1 polymer ?
#
loop_
_entity_poly.entity_id
_entity_poly.type
_entity_poly.pdbx_seq_one_letter_code
_entity_poly.pdbx_strand_id
1 'polypeptide(L)'
;MPHVTFTIGHREYTLSAEKYIIKEATKEETVCISGFQAVDIITPSGQLWILGDVFMAEFYCVFDRGNDRVGFARAVHRRENHSSDGAGSHLGVEKGSRKTHL
;
A
#
# COMPACT_ATOMS: atom_id res chain seq x y z
N MET A 1 16.20 -2.10 -7.73
CA MET A 1 15.38 -3.27 -7.34
C MET A 1 14.27 -3.45 -8.38
N PRO A 2 13.85 -4.68 -8.72
CA PRO A 2 12.90 -4.94 -9.80
C PRO A 2 11.45 -4.58 -9.43
N HIS A 3 10.57 -4.53 -10.42
CA HIS A 3 9.13 -4.58 -10.17
C HIS A 3 8.73 -5.97 -9.67
N VAL A 4 7.82 -6.03 -8.69
CA VAL A 4 7.23 -7.28 -8.21
C VAL A 4 5.75 -7.28 -8.59
N THR A 5 5.31 -8.31 -9.32
CA THR A 5 3.93 -8.42 -9.80
C THR A 5 3.25 -9.61 -9.15
N PHE A 6 2.09 -9.36 -8.55
CA PHE A 6 1.17 -10.39 -8.10
C PHE A 6 0.06 -10.60 -9.13
N THR A 7 -0.18 -11.84 -9.53
CA THR A 7 -1.29 -12.19 -10.41
C THR A 7 -2.42 -12.80 -9.59
N ILE A 8 -3.53 -12.08 -9.47
CA ILE A 8 -4.70 -12.48 -8.67
C ILE A 8 -5.95 -12.40 -9.55
N GLY A 9 -6.65 -13.52 -9.72
CA GLY A 9 -7.86 -13.58 -10.54
C GLY A 9 -7.64 -13.11 -11.99
N HIS A 10 -6.50 -13.46 -12.58
CA HIS A 10 -6.06 -13.06 -13.93
C HIS A 10 -5.77 -11.55 -14.11
N ARG A 11 -5.63 -10.80 -13.01
CA ARG A 11 -5.21 -9.39 -13.03
C ARG A 11 -3.85 -9.24 -12.38
N GLU A 12 -3.05 -8.34 -12.93
CA GLU A 12 -1.72 -8.02 -12.44
C GLU A 12 -1.75 -6.82 -11.50
N TYR A 13 -1.06 -6.96 -10.36
CA TYR A 13 -0.89 -5.95 -9.34
C TYR A 13 0.61 -5.76 -9.12
N THR A 14 1.18 -4.72 -9.74
CA THR A 14 2.62 -4.48 -9.75
C THR A 14 3.02 -3.42 -8.74
N LEU A 15 3.98 -3.77 -7.87
CA LEU A 15 4.67 -2.86 -6.97
C LEU A 15 5.98 -2.40 -7.61
N SER A 16 6.25 -1.10 -7.59
CA SER A 16 7.61 -0.59 -7.83
C SER A 16 8.48 -0.78 -6.59
N ALA A 17 9.80 -0.69 -6.77
CA ALA A 17 10.78 -0.75 -5.68
C ALA A 17 10.44 0.20 -4.51
N GLU A 18 10.01 1.42 -4.84
CA GLU A 18 9.67 2.46 -3.87
C GLU A 18 8.49 2.07 -2.96
N LYS A 19 7.67 1.11 -3.39
CA LYS A 19 6.48 0.67 -2.65
C LYS A 19 6.75 -0.47 -1.68
N TYR A 20 7.80 -1.27 -1.91
CA TYR A 20 8.15 -2.38 -1.02
C TYR A 20 9.50 -2.21 -0.32
N ILE A 21 10.27 -1.17 -0.61
CA ILE A 21 11.48 -0.84 0.14
C ILE A 21 11.13 0.21 1.20
N ILE A 22 11.27 -0.18 2.46
CA ILE A 22 11.06 0.67 3.63
C ILE A 22 12.40 1.36 3.93
N LYS A 23 12.38 2.68 4.09
CA LYS A 23 13.55 3.47 4.46
C LYS A 23 13.42 3.87 5.92
N GLU A 24 14.32 3.38 6.76
CA GLU A 24 14.40 3.78 8.17
C GLU A 24 15.61 4.67 8.38
N ALA A 25 15.38 5.88 8.88
CA ALA A 25 16.44 6.81 9.24
C ALA A 25 16.80 6.62 10.71
N THR A 26 18.06 6.29 10.98
CA THR A 26 18.66 6.34 12.31
C THR A 26 19.36 7.70 12.50
N LYS A 27 19.97 7.94 13.66
CA LYS A 27 20.76 9.16 13.89
C LYS A 27 22.04 9.20 13.04
N GLU A 28 22.53 8.03 12.62
CA GLU A 28 23.81 7.89 11.93
C GLU A 28 23.66 7.65 10.42
N GLU A 29 22.61 6.94 10.00
CA GLU A 29 22.43 6.55 8.60
C GLU A 29 20.97 6.30 8.21
N THR A 30 20.73 6.10 6.91
CA THR A 30 19.45 5.60 6.39
C THR A 30 19.62 4.16 5.93
N VAL A 31 18.88 3.24 6.54
CA VAL A 31 18.87 1.82 6.18
C VAL A 31 17.67 1.54 5.27
N CYS A 32 17.87 0.71 4.25
CA CYS A 32 16.82 0.23 3.37
C CYS A 32 16.47 -1.22 3.72
N ILE A 33 15.21 -1.46 4.08
CA ILE A 33 14.69 -2.75 4.50
C ILE A 33 13.67 -3.24 3.46
N SER A 34 13.74 -4.52 3.11
CA SER A 34 12.72 -5.16 2.27
C SER A 34 11.42 -5.31 3.08
N GLY A 35 10.30 -4.88 2.51
CA GLY A 35 8.96 -5.12 3.05
C GLY A 35 8.46 -6.56 2.84
N PHE A 36 9.27 -7.43 2.24
CA PHE A 36 9.00 -8.87 2.14
C PHE A 36 9.66 -9.63 3.28
N GLN A 37 8.88 -10.51 3.92
CA GLN A 37 9.36 -11.41 4.95
C GLN A 37 8.99 -12.86 4.60
N ALA A 38 9.96 -13.77 4.72
CA ALA A 38 9.71 -15.19 4.63
C ALA A 38 9.11 -15.69 5.95
N VAL A 39 8.02 -16.46 5.88
CA VAL A 39 7.42 -17.12 7.03
C VAL A 39 7.03 -18.52 6.61
N ASP A 40 7.49 -19.51 7.36
CA ASP A 40 7.15 -20.91 7.15
C ASP A 40 5.82 -21.25 7.84
N ILE A 41 4.73 -21.13 7.10
CA ILE A 41 3.38 -21.47 7.55
C ILE A 41 2.94 -22.76 6.87
N ILE A 42 2.77 -23.83 7.65
CA ILE A 42 2.23 -25.09 7.16
C ILE A 42 0.70 -25.00 7.24
N THR A 43 0.04 -24.97 6.08
CA THR A 43 -1.43 -25.07 6.00
C THR A 43 -1.84 -26.37 5.30
N PRO A 44 -3.02 -26.92 5.60
CA PRO A 44 -3.56 -28.07 4.86
C PRO A 44 -3.66 -27.83 3.35
N SER A 45 -3.76 -26.57 2.93
CA SER A 45 -3.90 -26.14 1.53
C SER A 45 -2.56 -25.85 0.84
N GLY A 46 -1.42 -26.02 1.53
CA GLY A 46 -0.09 -25.77 0.99
C GLY A 46 0.52 -24.43 1.42
N GLN A 47 1.41 -23.89 0.58
CA GLN A 47 2.10 -22.62 0.84
C GLN A 47 1.16 -21.43 0.70
N LEU A 48 1.31 -20.46 1.60
CA LEU A 48 0.47 -19.28 1.71
C LEU A 48 1.30 -18.01 1.48
N TRP A 49 0.72 -17.04 0.78
CA TRP A 49 1.19 -15.65 0.76
C TRP A 49 0.33 -14.79 1.67
N ILE A 50 0.96 -13.95 2.48
CA ILE A 50 0.28 -12.92 3.26
C ILE A 50 0.48 -11.59 2.54
N LEU A 51 -0.61 -11.06 1.97
CA LEU A 51 -0.62 -9.74 1.34
C LEU A 51 -0.92 -8.67 2.39
N GLY A 52 0.12 -8.24 3.11
CA GLY A 52 0.02 -7.28 4.21
C GLY A 52 0.14 -5.81 3.79
N ASP A 53 0.62 -4.99 4.72
CA ASP A 53 0.64 -3.52 4.64
C ASP A 53 1.27 -2.97 3.35
N VAL A 54 2.36 -3.59 2.87
CA VAL A 54 3.02 -3.20 1.60
C VAL A 54 2.05 -3.26 0.41
N PHE A 55 1.26 -4.33 0.32
CA PHE A 55 0.26 -4.48 -0.74
C PHE A 55 -0.93 -3.56 -0.51
N MET A 56 -1.44 -3.53 0.73
CA MET A 56 -2.63 -2.75 1.11
C MET A 56 -2.39 -1.22 1.08
N ALA A 57 -1.13 -0.78 1.16
CA ALA A 57 -0.78 0.62 0.99
C ALA A 57 -0.97 1.06 -0.47
N GLU A 58 -0.51 0.28 -1.45
CA GLU A 58 -0.63 0.62 -2.88
C GLU A 58 -2.01 0.29 -3.46
N PHE A 59 -2.67 -0.73 -2.94
CA PHE A 59 -3.97 -1.18 -3.40
C PHE A 59 -5.01 -1.09 -2.28
N TYR A 60 -6.06 -0.31 -2.53
CA TYR A 60 -7.25 -0.30 -1.67
C TYR A 60 -7.97 -1.64 -1.76
N CYS A 61 -8.22 -2.25 -0.60
CA CYS A 61 -8.85 -3.56 -0.46
C CYS A 61 -10.29 -3.41 0.06
N VAL A 62 -11.25 -3.99 -0.65
CA VAL A 62 -12.65 -4.11 -0.21
C VAL A 62 -12.91 -5.55 0.20
N PHE A 63 -13.24 -5.76 1.47
CA PHE A 63 -13.64 -7.06 2.02
C PHE A 63 -15.17 -7.16 2.02
N ASP A 64 -15.72 -7.76 0.97
CA ASP A 64 -17.16 -7.91 0.78
C ASP A 64 -17.62 -9.26 1.32
N ARG A 65 -17.96 -9.28 2.61
CA ARG A 65 -18.46 -10.48 3.30
C ARG A 65 -19.85 -10.92 2.81
N GLY A 66 -20.65 -10.00 2.27
CA GLY A 66 -21.97 -10.33 1.72
C GLY A 66 -21.88 -11.23 0.48
N ASN A 67 -20.77 -11.16 -0.26
CA ASN A 67 -20.51 -11.97 -1.45
C ASN A 67 -19.25 -12.85 -1.32
N ASP A 68 -18.69 -13.00 -0.12
CA ASP A 68 -17.48 -13.78 0.18
C ASP A 68 -16.33 -13.54 -0.81
N ARG A 69 -16.03 -12.26 -1.07
CA ARG A 69 -14.98 -11.85 -2.02
C ARG A 69 -14.15 -10.68 -1.51
N VAL A 70 -12.96 -10.55 -2.10
CA VAL A 70 -12.09 -9.39 -1.92
C VAL A 70 -11.90 -8.68 -3.27
N GLY A 71 -12.07 -7.36 -3.27
CA GLY A 71 -11.82 -6.51 -4.42
C GLY A 71 -10.60 -5.62 -4.19
N PHE A 72 -9.86 -5.33 -5.26
CA PHE A 72 -8.69 -4.46 -5.22
C PHE A 72 -8.83 -3.32 -6.22
N ALA A 73 -8.40 -2.12 -5.82
CA ALA A 73 -8.26 -0.97 -6.69
C ALA A 73 -6.99 -0.20 -6.34
N ARG A 74 -6.42 0.56 -7.27
CA ARG A 74 -5.24 1.39 -6.97
C ARG A 74 -5.59 2.47 -5.94
N ALA A 75 -4.79 2.58 -4.88
CA ALA A 75 -4.99 3.57 -3.84
C ALA A 75 -4.66 4.98 -4.35
N VAL A 76 -5.36 5.98 -3.80
CA VAL A 76 -5.02 7.39 -4.03
C VAL A 76 -4.07 7.84 -2.94
N HIS A 77 -2.82 8.08 -3.30
CA HIS A 77 -1.84 8.66 -2.39
C HIS A 77 -1.87 10.18 -2.52
N ARG A 78 -1.99 10.87 -1.38
CA ARG A 78 -1.68 12.30 -1.33
C ARG A 78 -0.20 12.44 -1.64
N ARG A 79 0.15 13.20 -2.68
CA ARG A 79 1.52 13.64 -2.87
C ARG A 79 1.87 14.53 -1.69
N GLU A 80 2.79 14.09 -0.85
CA GLU A 80 3.48 15.02 0.03
C GLU A 80 4.47 15.78 -0.85
N ASN A 81 4.18 17.06 -1.09
CA ASN A 81 5.19 17.96 -1.60
C ASN A 81 6.24 18.08 -0.50
N HIS A 82 7.36 17.36 -0.64
CA HIS A 82 8.56 17.64 0.15
C HIS A 82 9.15 18.99 -0.34
N SER A 83 8.48 20.08 0.01
CA SER A 83 9.06 21.40 0.04
C SER A 83 9.67 21.57 1.43
N SER A 84 10.99 21.44 1.50
CA SER A 84 11.77 22.20 2.47
C SER A 84 11.43 23.67 2.27
N ASP A 85 10.58 24.24 3.13
CA ASP A 85 10.64 25.63 3.57
C ASP A 85 9.50 25.90 4.57
N GLY A 86 9.82 26.62 5.64
CA GLY A 86 8.97 26.79 6.81
C GLY A 86 7.83 27.80 6.68
N ALA A 87 7.09 27.87 7.81
CA ALA A 87 6.15 28.90 8.24
C ALA A 87 4.70 28.91 7.68
N GLY A 88 3.74 28.67 8.58
CA GLY A 88 2.62 29.60 8.82
C GLY A 88 1.33 29.47 7.99
N SER A 89 0.25 29.06 8.70
CA SER A 89 -1.17 29.47 8.56
C SER A 89 -1.89 29.36 7.21
N HIS A 90 -2.99 28.60 7.16
CA HIS A 90 -4.37 29.12 7.29
C HIS A 90 -5.36 27.94 7.14
N LEU A 91 -6.30 27.79 8.09
CA LEU A 91 -7.43 26.88 7.92
C LEU A 91 -8.29 27.36 6.73
N GLY A 92 -8.49 26.48 5.76
CA GLY A 92 -9.49 26.61 4.70
C GLY A 92 -10.33 25.34 4.68
N VAL A 93 -11.56 25.42 5.19
CA VAL A 93 -12.55 24.34 5.08
C VAL A 93 -13.09 24.37 3.65
N GLU A 94 -12.64 23.46 2.79
CA GLU A 94 -13.26 23.25 1.48
C GLU A 94 -14.28 22.10 1.59
N LYS A 95 -15.57 22.44 1.55
CA LYS A 95 -16.68 21.48 1.54
C LYS A 95 -16.77 20.83 0.16
N GLY A 96 -16.08 19.71 -0.03
CA GLY A 96 -16.23 18.83 -1.19
C GLY A 96 -17.36 17.81 -0.99
N SER A 97 -18.52 18.05 -1.57
CA SER A 97 -19.68 17.15 -1.59
C SER A 97 -19.34 15.82 -2.29
N ARG A 98 -19.09 14.75 -1.51
CA ARG A 98 -18.93 13.39 -2.04
C ARG A 98 -20.31 12.82 -2.38
N LYS A 99 -20.66 12.79 -3.66
CA LYS A 99 -21.71 11.88 -4.16
C LYS A 99 -21.08 10.50 -4.39
N THR A 100 -21.16 9.65 -3.39
CA THR A 100 -21.05 8.19 -3.59
C THR A 100 -22.35 7.73 -4.22
N HIS A 101 -22.34 7.35 -5.49
CA HIS A 101 -23.41 6.52 -6.06
C HIS A 101 -23.06 5.07 -5.75
N LEU A 102 -23.97 4.42 -5.02
CA LEU A 102 -24.12 2.97 -4.98
C LEU A 102 -24.69 2.49 -6.31
#